data_AF-A0A7S1FNB4-F1
#
_entry.id   AF-A0A7S1FNB4-F1
#
_cell.length_a   1.000
_cell.length_b   1.000
_cell.length_c   1.000
_cell.angle_alpha   90.00
_cell.angle_beta   90.00
_cell.angle_gamma   90.00
#
_symmetry.space_group_name_H-M   'P 1'
#
loop_
_entity.id
_entity.type
_entity.pdbx_description
1 polymer ?
#
loop_
_entity_poly.entity_id
_entity_poly.type
_entity_poly.pdbx_seq_one_letter_code
_entity_poly.pdbx_strand_id
1 'polypeptide(L)'
;PPLKFVRNPPKSPLGLCEGDCDDDDECEPGLYCFQRRRSKDGAPGCSRSGADRGDFDVCTRQQPSAAPSVSNHPSLSPSTSSPTLSKAPTPRPTAKPTDEHFAYKVMREMKYFQIKLYWRRGYYWQESRSETFWCAEVKKGRRGSKIEIRRCSSRDEKQRWRFWKYNRFMLESVYAPGLCIKQDGTYLEMDDCDIDDSDQIWNLDGNSDKKFEWKLLKDSRKCITNHHHPTSGEELKKVSCSEARRHDTNYWTVYD
;
A
#
# COMPACT_ATOMS: atom_id res chain seq x y z
N PRO A 1 28.60 20.90 4.68
CA PRO A 1 28.75 21.62 3.39
C PRO A 1 27.73 22.77 3.35
N PRO A 2 27.93 23.83 2.54
CA PRO A 2 26.94 24.90 2.44
C PRO A 2 25.67 24.43 1.72
N LEU A 3 24.52 24.97 2.12
CA LEU A 3 23.25 24.80 1.42
C LEU A 3 23.32 25.34 -0.01
N LYS A 4 22.83 24.55 -0.96
CA LYS A 4 22.84 24.89 -2.39
C LYS A 4 21.52 24.47 -3.06
N PHE A 5 20.78 25.45 -3.57
CA PHE A 5 19.67 25.19 -4.48
C PHE A 5 20.23 24.81 -5.86
N VAL A 6 19.78 23.69 -6.41
CA VAL A 6 20.11 23.19 -7.74
C VAL A 6 18.94 23.48 -8.67
N ARG A 7 17.81 22.77 -8.50
CA ARG A 7 16.53 22.95 -9.22
C ARG A 7 15.52 21.89 -8.76
N ASN A 8 14.24 22.13 -9.05
CA ASN A 8 13.15 21.17 -8.93
C ASN A 8 12.35 21.11 -10.26
N PRO A 9 12.23 19.96 -10.96
CA PRO A 9 12.81 18.67 -10.60
C PRO A 9 14.31 18.58 -10.93
N PRO A 10 15.13 17.88 -10.13
CA PRO A 10 16.56 17.66 -10.39
C PRO A 10 16.81 16.89 -11.70
N LYS A 11 18.05 16.98 -12.22
CA LYS A 11 18.47 16.39 -13.52
C LYS A 11 19.23 15.07 -13.31
N SER A 12 19.75 14.92 -12.10
CA SER A 12 20.54 13.84 -11.55
C SER A 12 20.30 13.89 -10.02
N PRO A 13 20.55 12.79 -9.29
CA PRO A 13 20.38 12.79 -7.85
C PRO A 13 21.21 13.90 -7.16
N LEU A 14 20.63 14.49 -6.11
CA LEU A 14 21.13 15.64 -5.38
C LEU A 14 22.09 15.18 -4.26
N GLY A 15 23.24 15.84 -4.16
CA GLY A 15 24.21 15.55 -3.12
C GLY A 15 23.83 16.10 -1.75
N LEU A 16 24.66 15.81 -0.75
CA LEU A 16 24.47 16.33 0.61
C LEU A 16 24.46 17.86 0.62
N CYS A 17 23.44 18.44 1.24
CA CYS A 17 23.17 19.88 1.31
C CYS A 17 22.76 20.52 -0.03
N GLU A 18 22.43 19.70 -1.04
CA GLU A 18 21.81 20.14 -2.28
C GLU A 18 20.28 19.94 -2.24
N GLY A 19 19.57 20.89 -2.83
CA GLY A 19 18.11 20.89 -2.97
C GLY A 19 17.71 21.29 -4.38
N ASP A 20 16.45 21.35 -4.76
CA ASP A 20 15.22 21.33 -3.97
C ASP A 20 14.54 19.99 -4.20
N CYS A 21 14.76 19.05 -3.28
CA CYS A 21 14.23 17.69 -3.40
C CYS A 21 12.75 17.67 -3.00
N ASP A 22 11.91 16.99 -3.77
CA ASP A 22 10.52 16.73 -3.34
C ASP A 22 10.46 15.49 -2.44
N ASP A 23 11.38 14.54 -2.63
CA ASP A 23 11.46 13.29 -1.87
C ASP A 23 12.90 12.73 -1.79
N ASP A 24 13.06 11.63 -1.05
CA ASP A 24 14.36 10.99 -0.80
C ASP A 24 15.01 10.42 -2.08
N ASP A 25 14.25 10.10 -3.13
CA ASP A 25 14.75 9.49 -4.37
C ASP A 25 15.45 10.51 -5.27
N GLU A 26 15.15 11.78 -5.07
CA GLU A 26 15.85 12.88 -5.70
C GLU A 26 17.23 13.14 -5.08
N CYS A 27 17.57 12.46 -3.98
CA CYS A 27 18.86 12.53 -3.32
C CYS A 27 19.78 11.35 -3.70
N GLU A 28 21.10 11.57 -3.60
CA GLU A 28 22.08 10.48 -3.72
C GLU A 28 21.84 9.39 -2.65
N PRO A 29 22.12 8.10 -2.95
CA PRO A 29 21.82 7.01 -2.04
C PRO A 29 22.37 7.21 -0.62
N GLY A 30 21.49 7.05 0.38
CA GLY A 30 21.84 7.22 1.79
C GLY A 30 21.66 8.64 2.33
N LEU A 31 21.10 9.55 1.52
CA LEU A 31 20.60 10.85 1.95
C LEU A 31 19.06 10.83 1.97
N TYR A 32 18.49 11.77 2.73
CA TYR A 32 17.05 11.94 2.93
C TYR A 32 16.69 13.39 2.66
N CYS A 33 15.57 13.62 2.00
CA CYS A 33 15.04 14.93 1.75
C CYS A 33 14.46 15.55 3.03
N PHE A 34 15.21 16.48 3.60
CA PHE A 34 14.83 17.20 4.80
C PHE A 34 13.98 18.42 4.41
N GLN A 35 12.70 18.33 4.77
CA GLN A 35 11.69 19.33 4.47
C GLN A 35 11.87 20.59 5.33
N ARG A 36 12.34 21.69 4.73
CA ARG A 36 12.62 22.96 5.43
C ARG A 36 11.35 23.81 5.46
N ARG A 37 10.46 23.51 6.42
CA ARG A 37 9.14 24.15 6.56
C ARG A 37 9.17 25.68 6.68
N ARG A 38 10.30 26.27 7.08
CA ARG A 38 10.54 27.72 7.11
C ARG A 38 11.97 28.04 6.70
N SER A 39 12.18 29.19 6.08
CA SER A 39 13.52 29.76 5.75
C SER A 39 14.52 29.88 6.89
N LYS A 40 14.05 29.86 8.14
CA LYS A 40 14.89 29.88 9.34
C LYS A 40 15.31 28.48 9.80
N ASP A 41 14.66 27.43 9.33
CA ASP A 41 14.96 26.05 9.70
C ASP A 41 16.31 25.66 9.10
N GLY A 42 17.25 25.32 9.98
CA GLY A 42 18.54 24.77 9.59
C GLY A 42 18.38 23.33 9.11
N ALA A 43 19.28 22.90 8.23
CA ALA A 43 19.33 21.51 7.79
C ALA A 43 20.42 20.74 8.55
N PRO A 44 20.11 19.59 9.15
CA PRO A 44 21.08 18.79 9.90
C PRO A 44 22.35 18.49 9.09
N GLY A 45 23.52 18.91 9.60
CA GLY A 45 24.81 18.69 8.95
C GLY A 45 25.15 19.63 7.79
N CYS A 46 24.32 20.66 7.56
CA CYS A 46 24.53 21.68 6.53
C CYS A 46 24.75 23.07 7.13
N SER A 47 25.63 23.84 6.50
CA SER A 47 25.91 25.23 6.88
C SER A 47 25.07 26.18 6.03
N ARG A 48 24.53 27.24 6.63
CA ARG A 48 23.81 28.26 5.87
C ARG A 48 24.80 29.00 4.95
N SER A 49 24.42 29.20 3.69
CA SER A 49 25.16 30.03 2.73
C SER A 49 24.43 31.34 2.51
N GLY A 50 25.13 32.40 2.08
CA GLY A 50 24.49 33.68 1.75
C GLY A 50 23.53 33.61 0.55
N ALA A 51 23.47 32.48 -0.15
CA ALA A 51 22.56 32.19 -1.26
C ALA A 51 21.37 31.30 -0.85
N ASP A 52 21.17 31.10 0.46
CA ASP A 52 20.02 30.35 1.00
C ASP A 52 18.72 31.07 0.65
N ARG A 53 17.99 30.54 -0.33
CA ARG A 53 16.69 31.05 -0.79
C ARG A 53 15.55 30.79 0.21
N GLY A 54 15.87 30.22 1.36
CA GLY A 54 14.97 30.09 2.49
C GLY A 54 14.10 28.85 2.39
N ASP A 55 13.26 28.73 1.39
CA ASP A 55 12.18 27.73 1.41
C ASP A 55 12.40 26.68 0.33
N PHE A 56 13.44 25.85 0.50
CA PHE A 56 13.70 24.71 -0.38
C PHE A 56 14.21 23.52 0.43
N ASP A 57 13.82 22.34 0.00
CA ASP A 57 14.09 21.09 0.69
C ASP A 57 15.46 20.56 0.31
N VAL A 58 16.09 19.83 1.22
CA VAL A 58 17.53 19.54 1.08
C VAL A 58 17.91 18.14 1.51
N CYS A 59 18.77 17.51 0.72
CA CYS A 59 19.29 16.17 1.02
C CYS A 59 20.25 16.20 2.22
N THR A 60 19.94 15.45 3.28
CA THR A 60 20.73 15.33 4.53
C THR A 60 20.98 13.88 4.92
N ARG A 61 21.91 13.61 5.84
CA ARG A 61 22.19 12.24 6.31
C ARG A 61 21.21 11.73 7.38
N GLN A 62 20.38 12.59 7.96
CA GLN A 62 19.49 12.24 9.07
C GLN A 62 18.04 12.27 8.58
N GLN A 63 17.28 11.21 8.84
CA GLN A 63 15.83 11.25 8.66
C GLN A 63 15.21 12.32 9.58
N PRO A 64 14.09 12.96 9.18
CA PRO A 64 13.34 13.85 10.07
C PRO A 64 12.87 13.06 11.29
N SER A 65 13.53 13.25 12.44
CA SER A 65 13.07 12.64 13.69
C SER A 65 11.72 13.24 14.06
N ALA A 66 10.70 12.40 14.20
CA ALA A 66 9.49 12.79 14.91
C ALA A 66 9.90 13.40 16.27
N ALA A 67 9.31 14.53 16.60
CA ALA A 67 9.63 15.30 17.80
C ALA A 67 9.53 14.41 19.06
N PRO A 68 10.48 14.52 20.02
CA PRO A 68 10.43 13.72 21.24
C PRO A 68 9.30 14.22 22.15
N SER A 69 8.36 13.34 22.50
CA SER A 69 7.42 13.57 23.58
C SER A 69 8.17 13.56 24.91
N VAL A 70 8.25 14.72 25.55
CA VAL A 70 8.82 14.90 26.89
C VAL A 70 7.89 14.23 27.90
N SER A 71 8.31 13.10 28.47
CA SER A 71 7.68 12.52 29.65
C SER A 71 8.49 12.89 30.89
N ASN A 72 7.95 13.80 31.69
CA ASN A 72 8.48 14.15 33.01
C ASN A 72 8.14 13.04 34.01
N HIS A 73 9.02 12.07 34.18
CA HIS A 73 9.01 11.24 35.39
C HIS A 73 10.44 10.91 35.82
N PRO A 74 10.88 11.35 37.02
CA PRO A 74 12.20 11.01 37.51
C PRO A 74 12.19 9.60 38.09
N SER A 75 13.15 8.76 37.70
CA SER A 75 13.50 7.55 38.46
C SER A 75 15.02 7.44 38.51
N LEU A 76 15.51 7.36 39.75
CA LEU A 76 16.90 7.48 40.15
C LEU A 76 17.67 6.17 39.91
N SER A 77 18.90 6.33 39.42
CA SER A 77 20.10 5.54 39.75
C SER A 77 20.37 4.22 39.00
N PRO A 78 21.67 3.84 38.92
CA PRO A 78 22.27 3.33 37.68
C PRO A 78 22.62 1.84 37.75
N SER A 79 22.75 1.20 36.59
CA SER A 79 23.40 -0.10 36.50
C SER A 79 24.33 -0.10 35.29
N THR A 80 25.60 0.11 35.60
CA THR A 80 26.75 -0.18 34.76
C THR A 80 26.77 -1.66 34.40
N SER A 81 26.61 -1.98 33.13
CA SER A 81 27.24 -3.16 32.56
C SER A 81 27.66 -2.82 31.13
N SER A 82 28.96 -2.96 30.90
CA SER A 82 29.65 -2.70 29.65
C SER A 82 29.00 -3.43 28.47
N PRO A 83 28.90 -2.82 27.28
CA PRO A 83 28.42 -3.54 26.10
C PRO A 83 29.44 -4.61 25.70
N THR A 84 29.02 -5.86 25.77
CA THR A 84 29.77 -6.99 25.20
C THR A 84 29.82 -6.82 23.68
N LEU A 85 31.02 -6.91 23.11
CA LEU A 85 31.26 -6.87 21.67
C LEU A 85 30.28 -7.76 20.90
N SER A 86 29.70 -7.18 19.85
CA SER A 86 28.78 -7.81 18.91
C SER A 86 29.26 -9.17 18.39
N LYS A 87 28.41 -10.19 18.50
CA LYS A 87 28.38 -11.26 17.49
C LYS A 87 27.53 -10.77 16.32
N ALA A 88 28.17 -10.69 15.15
CA ALA A 88 27.58 -10.28 13.89
C ALA A 88 26.34 -11.12 13.53
N PRO A 89 25.21 -10.49 13.17
CA PRO A 89 24.13 -11.15 12.46
C PRO A 89 24.34 -11.05 10.94
N THR A 90 24.40 -12.22 10.32
CA THR A 90 24.18 -12.68 8.93
C THR A 90 24.03 -11.66 7.77
N PRO A 91 24.76 -11.83 6.64
CA PRO A 91 24.71 -10.96 5.47
C PRO A 91 23.61 -11.37 4.46
N ARG A 92 22.32 -11.31 4.85
CA ARG A 92 21.22 -11.42 3.89
C ARG A 92 20.18 -10.31 4.13
N PRO A 93 19.84 -9.50 3.12
CA PRO A 93 19.14 -8.23 3.33
C PRO A 93 17.66 -8.46 3.63
N THR A 94 17.16 -7.89 4.72
CA THR A 94 15.72 -7.65 4.86
C THR A 94 15.40 -6.37 4.10
N ALA A 95 14.59 -6.49 3.06
CA ALA A 95 14.17 -5.39 2.19
C ALA A 95 13.68 -4.19 3.00
N LYS A 96 14.25 -3.00 2.72
CA LYS A 96 13.68 -1.73 3.16
C LYS A 96 12.28 -1.56 2.53
N PRO A 97 11.31 -0.93 3.23
CA PRO A 97 9.95 -0.76 2.72
C PRO A 97 9.97 0.25 1.57
N THR A 98 10.04 -0.28 0.36
CA THR A 98 9.78 0.41 -0.91
C THR A 98 8.33 0.91 -0.93
N ASP A 99 8.16 2.14 -1.41
CA ASP A 99 6.97 2.72 -2.04
C ASP A 99 5.68 2.66 -1.21
N GLU A 100 5.14 3.82 -0.83
CA GLU A 100 3.78 3.91 -0.26
C GLU A 100 2.79 3.28 -1.25
N HIS A 101 2.44 2.03 -0.94
CA HIS A 101 1.57 1.21 -1.75
C HIS A 101 0.23 1.92 -1.98
N PHE A 102 -0.38 1.77 -3.17
CA PHE A 102 -1.79 2.10 -3.40
C PHE A 102 -2.71 1.67 -2.23
N ALA A 103 -2.53 0.43 -1.73
CA ALA A 103 -3.24 -0.08 -0.56
C ALA A 103 -3.00 0.76 0.72
N TYR A 104 -1.80 1.33 0.89
CA TYR A 104 -1.44 2.20 2.01
C TYR A 104 -2.11 3.57 1.97
N LYS A 105 -2.23 4.18 0.79
CA LYS A 105 -3.03 5.41 0.61
C LYS A 105 -4.52 5.15 0.89
N VAL A 106 -5.07 4.07 0.33
CA VAL A 106 -6.45 3.61 0.55
C VAL A 106 -6.73 3.38 2.04
N MET A 107 -5.81 2.73 2.75
CA MET A 107 -5.91 2.44 4.20
C MET A 107 -6.06 3.69 5.07
N ARG A 108 -5.40 4.79 4.71
CA ARG A 108 -5.31 5.98 5.58
C ARG A 108 -6.48 6.93 5.40
N GLU A 109 -7.06 6.97 4.20
CA GLU A 109 -8.03 7.98 3.82
C GLU A 109 -9.47 7.43 3.74
N MET A 110 -9.64 6.12 3.51
CA MET A 110 -10.95 5.53 3.28
C MET A 110 -11.43 4.72 4.49
N LYS A 111 -12.58 5.09 5.06
CA LYS A 111 -13.25 4.30 6.12
C LYS A 111 -13.63 2.90 5.64
N TYR A 112 -13.97 2.80 4.36
CA TYR A 112 -14.25 1.59 3.60
C TYR A 112 -14.06 1.87 2.11
N PHE A 113 -13.96 0.83 1.31
CA PHE A 113 -13.84 0.93 -0.15
C PHE A 113 -14.59 -0.20 -0.84
N GLN A 114 -14.92 -0.01 -2.11
CA GLN A 114 -15.44 -1.06 -2.98
C GLN A 114 -14.31 -1.63 -3.84
N ILE A 115 -14.31 -2.93 -4.09
CA ILE A 115 -13.35 -3.59 -5.00
C ILE A 115 -14.06 -3.83 -6.32
N LYS A 116 -13.69 -3.07 -7.36
CA LYS A 116 -14.31 -3.13 -8.69
C LYS A 116 -13.37 -3.74 -9.72
N LEU A 117 -13.94 -4.57 -10.60
CA LEU A 117 -13.24 -5.09 -11.76
C LEU A 117 -12.81 -3.93 -12.65
N TYR A 118 -11.52 -3.85 -12.95
CA TYR A 118 -10.96 -2.76 -13.73
C TYR A 118 -11.31 -2.94 -15.20
N TRP A 119 -11.89 -1.90 -15.80
CA TRP A 119 -12.18 -1.85 -17.23
C TRP A 119 -11.33 -0.79 -17.91
N ARG A 120 -10.95 -1.03 -19.17
CA ARG A 120 -10.36 -0.02 -20.04
C ARG A 120 -10.93 -0.11 -21.45
N ARG A 121 -10.83 1.00 -22.18
CA ARG A 121 -11.20 1.06 -23.60
C ARG A 121 -10.53 -0.06 -24.38
N GLY A 122 -11.35 -0.83 -25.10
CA GLY A 122 -10.91 -1.97 -25.89
C GLY A 122 -11.33 -3.32 -25.31
N TYR A 123 -11.66 -3.39 -24.03
CA TYR A 123 -12.21 -4.61 -23.42
C TYR A 123 -13.58 -4.94 -24.03
N TYR A 124 -13.83 -6.23 -24.24
CA TYR A 124 -15.05 -6.76 -24.84
C TYR A 124 -15.69 -7.78 -23.90
N TRP A 125 -16.75 -7.36 -23.20
CA TRP A 125 -17.44 -8.16 -22.19
C TRP A 125 -18.94 -8.17 -22.48
N GLN A 126 -19.59 -9.31 -22.29
CA GLN A 126 -21.03 -9.46 -22.52
C GLN A 126 -21.47 -8.94 -23.90
N GLU A 127 -20.70 -9.29 -24.92
CA GLU A 127 -20.91 -8.85 -26.31
C GLU A 127 -20.86 -7.33 -26.53
N SER A 128 -20.36 -6.57 -25.54
CA SER A 128 -20.31 -5.12 -25.56
C SER A 128 -18.91 -4.60 -25.26
N ARG A 129 -18.61 -3.40 -25.80
CA ARG A 129 -17.44 -2.61 -25.41
C ARG A 129 -17.80 -1.51 -24.42
N SER A 130 -19.05 -1.46 -23.97
CA SER A 130 -19.47 -0.53 -22.94
C SER A 130 -18.98 -1.01 -21.57
N GLU A 131 -18.45 -0.08 -20.78
CA GLU A 131 -18.06 -0.38 -19.41
C GLU A 131 -19.28 -0.82 -18.60
N THR A 132 -19.13 -1.90 -17.84
CA THR A 132 -20.05 -2.27 -16.77
C THR A 132 -19.26 -2.33 -15.47
N PHE A 133 -19.79 -1.64 -14.45
CA PHE A 133 -19.18 -1.55 -13.14
C PHE A 133 -19.51 -2.81 -12.34
N TRP A 134 -18.56 -3.74 -12.24
CA TRP A 134 -18.69 -4.99 -11.48
C TRP A 134 -17.91 -4.91 -10.16
N CYS A 135 -18.57 -5.15 -9.05
CA CYS A 135 -18.02 -5.06 -7.70
C CYS A 135 -18.07 -6.39 -6.97
N ALA A 136 -17.03 -6.69 -6.19
CA ALA A 136 -17.02 -7.82 -5.29
C ALA A 136 -18.04 -7.62 -4.15
N GLU A 137 -18.89 -8.60 -3.94
CA GLU A 137 -20.01 -8.58 -2.99
C GLU A 137 -20.05 -9.87 -2.16
N VAL A 138 -20.29 -9.77 -0.86
CA VAL A 138 -20.60 -10.94 -0.03
C VAL A 138 -22.06 -11.38 -0.20
N LYS A 139 -22.30 -12.65 -0.53
CA LYS A 139 -23.68 -13.16 -0.75
C LYS A 139 -24.62 -13.01 0.47
N LYS A 140 -24.21 -13.56 1.63
CA LYS A 140 -25.09 -13.75 2.81
C LYS A 140 -24.57 -13.16 4.14
N GLY A 141 -23.28 -12.83 4.27
CA GLY A 141 -22.73 -12.20 5.48
C GLY A 141 -22.55 -13.13 6.68
N ARG A 142 -22.14 -14.38 6.46
CA ARG A 142 -21.82 -15.37 7.50
C ARG A 142 -20.63 -16.24 7.09
N ARG A 143 -20.04 -16.98 8.02
CA ARG A 143 -18.96 -17.95 7.72
C ARG A 143 -19.37 -18.90 6.57
N GLY A 144 -18.43 -19.16 5.65
CA GLY A 144 -18.64 -19.92 4.43
C GLY A 144 -19.43 -19.19 3.33
N SER A 145 -19.82 -17.91 3.53
CA SER A 145 -20.46 -17.13 2.46
C SER A 145 -19.48 -16.90 1.32
N LYS A 146 -19.88 -17.19 0.09
CA LYS A 146 -19.06 -16.91 -1.10
C LYS A 146 -19.08 -15.43 -1.46
N ILE A 147 -18.03 -15.01 -2.16
CA ILE A 147 -17.88 -13.66 -2.72
C ILE A 147 -18.23 -13.75 -4.21
N GLU A 148 -19.07 -12.85 -4.70
CA GLU A 148 -19.52 -12.80 -6.10
C GLU A 148 -19.34 -11.42 -6.71
N ILE A 149 -19.44 -11.31 -8.03
CA ILE A 149 -19.52 -10.02 -8.72
C ILE A 149 -20.97 -9.59 -8.91
N ARG A 150 -21.27 -8.35 -8.54
CA ARG A 150 -22.56 -7.70 -8.76
C ARG A 150 -22.35 -6.35 -9.41
N ARG A 151 -23.43 -5.75 -9.94
CA ARG A 151 -23.34 -4.36 -10.40
C ARG A 151 -23.01 -3.48 -9.22
N CYS A 152 -22.02 -2.62 -9.39
CA CYS A 152 -21.58 -1.71 -8.35
C CYS A 152 -22.71 -0.79 -7.89
N SER A 153 -22.81 -0.61 -6.58
CA SER A 153 -23.75 0.27 -5.92
C SER A 153 -23.09 0.84 -4.67
N SER A 154 -22.91 2.16 -4.60
CA SER A 154 -22.34 2.83 -3.41
C SER A 154 -23.24 2.70 -2.17
N ARG A 155 -24.51 2.34 -2.37
CA ARG A 155 -25.50 2.12 -1.30
C ARG A 155 -25.47 0.69 -0.75
N ASP A 156 -24.83 -0.25 -1.43
CA ASP A 156 -24.82 -1.65 -1.02
C ASP A 156 -23.65 -1.95 -0.07
N GLU A 157 -23.97 -2.19 1.20
CA GLU A 157 -22.96 -2.46 2.21
C GLU A 157 -22.24 -3.79 2.01
N LYS A 158 -22.86 -4.74 1.29
CA LYS A 158 -22.24 -6.03 0.96
C LYS A 158 -21.05 -5.88 0.02
N GLN A 159 -20.93 -4.74 -0.65
CA GLN A 159 -19.85 -4.40 -1.57
C GLN A 159 -18.74 -3.57 -0.90
N ARG A 160 -18.86 -3.29 0.41
CA ARG A 160 -17.91 -2.49 1.18
C ARG A 160 -16.94 -3.36 1.95
N TRP A 161 -15.66 -3.03 1.78
CA TRP A 161 -14.52 -3.72 2.38
C TRP A 161 -13.68 -2.73 3.18
N ARG A 162 -12.93 -3.25 4.14
CA ARG A 162 -11.91 -2.50 4.86
C ARG A 162 -10.73 -3.40 5.20
N PHE A 163 -9.59 -2.81 5.50
CA PHE A 163 -8.45 -3.55 5.99
C PHE A 163 -8.66 -3.93 7.46
N TRP A 164 -8.45 -5.21 7.81
CA TRP A 164 -8.68 -5.69 9.17
C TRP A 164 -7.64 -5.11 10.14
N LYS A 165 -8.07 -4.36 11.16
CA LYS A 165 -7.19 -3.78 12.20
C LYS A 165 -5.94 -3.07 11.64
N TYR A 166 -6.06 -2.41 10.49
CA TYR A 166 -4.95 -1.77 9.75
C TYR A 166 -3.90 -2.75 9.18
N ASN A 167 -4.19 -4.04 9.11
CA ASN A 167 -3.43 -5.00 8.31
C ASN A 167 -3.79 -4.84 6.83
N ARG A 168 -2.87 -4.24 6.06
CA ARG A 168 -3.02 -3.93 4.62
C ARG A 168 -3.21 -5.15 3.72
N PHE A 169 -3.06 -6.35 4.26
CA PHE A 169 -3.12 -7.59 3.51
C PHE A 169 -4.39 -8.40 3.81
N MET A 170 -5.24 -7.98 4.75
CA MET A 170 -6.46 -8.70 5.12
C MET A 170 -7.71 -7.87 4.82
N LEU A 171 -8.67 -8.46 4.12
CA LEU A 171 -9.90 -7.80 3.68
C LEU A 171 -11.08 -8.26 4.54
N GLU A 172 -11.59 -7.36 5.38
CA GLU A 172 -12.77 -7.57 6.21
C GLU A 172 -14.03 -7.01 5.52
N SER A 173 -15.15 -7.71 5.65
CA SER A 173 -16.45 -7.20 5.20
C SER A 173 -16.97 -6.12 6.16
N VAL A 174 -17.44 -5.00 5.61
CA VAL A 174 -18.16 -4.00 6.41
C VAL A 174 -19.57 -4.49 6.78
N TYR A 175 -20.21 -5.26 5.89
CA TYR A 175 -21.53 -5.86 6.11
C TYR A 175 -21.53 -6.98 7.16
N ALA A 176 -20.42 -7.71 7.27
CA ALA A 176 -20.25 -8.78 8.27
C ALA A 176 -18.92 -8.61 9.04
N PRO A 177 -18.88 -7.69 10.04
CA PRO A 177 -17.67 -7.41 10.80
C PRO A 177 -17.11 -8.66 11.49
N GLY A 178 -15.77 -8.76 11.54
CA GLY A 178 -15.05 -9.91 12.08
C GLY A 178 -14.83 -11.05 11.08
N LEU A 179 -15.48 -11.00 9.90
CA LEU A 179 -15.24 -11.96 8.83
C LEU A 179 -14.35 -11.37 7.75
N CYS A 180 -13.31 -12.13 7.40
CA CYS A 180 -12.34 -11.80 6.37
C CYS A 180 -12.49 -12.71 5.15
N ILE A 181 -12.09 -12.20 3.99
CA ILE A 181 -12.01 -13.01 2.77
C ILE A 181 -10.90 -14.04 2.93
N LYS A 182 -11.23 -15.29 2.67
CA LYS A 182 -10.34 -16.45 2.65
C LYS A 182 -10.43 -17.17 1.31
N GLN A 183 -9.30 -17.67 0.82
CA GLN A 183 -9.29 -18.61 -0.28
C GLN A 183 -9.69 -20.02 0.20
N ASP A 184 -10.76 -20.59 -0.38
CA ASP A 184 -11.21 -21.96 -0.15
C ASP A 184 -11.22 -22.75 -1.47
N GLY A 185 -10.22 -23.61 -1.64
CA GLY A 185 -10.04 -24.41 -2.85
C GLY A 185 -9.90 -23.53 -4.11
N THR A 186 -10.94 -23.53 -4.95
CA THR A 186 -11.02 -22.72 -6.17
C THR A 186 -11.73 -21.39 -5.95
N TYR A 187 -12.50 -21.23 -4.87
CA TYR A 187 -13.37 -20.08 -4.64
C TYR A 187 -12.88 -19.22 -3.48
N LEU A 188 -13.56 -18.11 -3.27
CA LEU A 188 -13.41 -17.29 -2.08
C LEU A 188 -14.59 -17.46 -1.14
N GLU A 189 -14.33 -17.41 0.15
CA GLU A 189 -15.37 -17.38 1.17
C GLU A 189 -15.05 -16.44 2.34
N MET A 190 -16.06 -16.19 3.15
CA MET A 190 -15.92 -15.48 4.42
C MET A 190 -15.55 -16.46 5.52
N ASP A 191 -14.47 -16.17 6.25
CA ASP A 191 -14.07 -16.92 7.45
C ASP A 191 -13.71 -15.95 8.58
N ASP A 192 -13.54 -16.47 9.80
CA ASP A 192 -13.11 -15.64 10.93
C ASP A 192 -11.74 -15.01 10.61
N CYS A 193 -11.58 -13.71 10.85
CA CYS A 193 -10.31 -13.02 10.56
C CYS A 193 -9.16 -13.59 11.40
N ASP A 194 -8.18 -14.19 10.73
CA ASP A 194 -7.02 -14.83 11.34
C ASP A 194 -5.73 -14.44 10.59
N ILE A 195 -4.79 -13.80 11.29
CA ILE A 195 -3.51 -13.34 10.72
C ILE A 195 -2.55 -14.49 10.41
N ASP A 196 -2.71 -15.62 11.11
CA ASP A 196 -1.89 -16.80 10.92
C ASP A 196 -2.43 -17.65 9.75
N ASP A 197 -3.66 -17.39 9.29
CA ASP A 197 -4.23 -18.02 8.11
C ASP A 197 -3.70 -17.37 6.83
N SER A 198 -2.67 -18.00 6.27
CA SER A 198 -2.06 -17.60 5.00
C SER A 198 -3.02 -17.56 3.79
N ASP A 199 -4.20 -18.17 3.86
CA ASP A 199 -5.26 -18.08 2.84
C ASP A 199 -6.11 -16.79 2.95
N GLN A 200 -5.87 -15.97 3.99
CA GLN A 200 -6.50 -14.66 4.19
C GLN A 200 -5.56 -13.48 3.90
N ILE A 201 -4.30 -13.75 3.54
CA ILE A 201 -3.28 -12.73 3.30
C ILE A 201 -3.15 -12.46 1.81
N TRP A 202 -3.60 -11.27 1.41
CA TRP A 202 -3.74 -10.83 0.04
C TRP A 202 -2.64 -9.86 -0.36
N ASN A 203 -2.15 -10.01 -1.58
CA ASN A 203 -1.36 -9.02 -2.26
C ASN A 203 -2.27 -8.23 -3.21
N LEU A 204 -2.56 -6.99 -2.83
CA LEU A 204 -3.35 -6.03 -3.64
C LEU A 204 -2.44 -4.99 -4.30
N ASP A 205 -1.16 -5.35 -4.42
CA ASP A 205 -0.14 -4.45 -4.90
C ASP A 205 -0.24 -4.33 -6.42
N GLY A 206 -0.26 -3.08 -6.89
CA GLY A 206 -0.50 -2.73 -8.28
C GLY A 206 0.78 -2.43 -9.03
N ASN A 207 0.79 -2.70 -10.34
CA ASN A 207 1.83 -2.16 -11.23
C ASN A 207 1.69 -0.63 -11.44
N SER A 208 0.67 -0.02 -10.83
CA SER A 208 0.37 1.41 -10.85
C SER A 208 -0.54 1.76 -9.66
N ASP A 209 -0.66 3.04 -9.36
CA ASP A 209 -1.60 3.63 -8.40
C ASP A 209 -3.10 3.46 -8.77
N LYS A 210 -3.41 2.91 -9.95
CA LYS A 210 -4.80 2.84 -10.48
C LYS A 210 -5.42 1.46 -10.47
N LYS A 211 -4.62 0.40 -10.35
CA LYS A 211 -5.09 -0.98 -10.49
C LYS A 211 -4.09 -2.00 -9.98
N PHE A 212 -4.61 -3.15 -9.59
CA PHE A 212 -3.84 -4.27 -9.09
C PHE A 212 -4.35 -5.61 -9.61
N GLU A 213 -3.51 -6.64 -9.57
CA GLU A 213 -3.96 -8.01 -9.72
C GLU A 213 -4.22 -8.57 -8.33
N TRP A 214 -5.46 -8.93 -8.03
CA TRP A 214 -5.81 -9.48 -6.71
C TRP A 214 -5.22 -10.89 -6.57
N LYS A 215 -4.21 -11.02 -5.72
CA LYS A 215 -3.45 -12.26 -5.53
C LYS A 215 -3.40 -12.65 -4.08
N LEU A 216 -3.15 -13.93 -3.82
CA LEU A 216 -2.67 -14.37 -2.52
C LEU A 216 -1.21 -13.92 -2.35
N LEU A 217 -0.83 -13.50 -1.15
CA LEU A 217 0.55 -13.14 -0.86
C LEU A 217 1.49 -14.35 -1.03
N LYS A 218 1.03 -15.56 -0.67
CA LYS A 218 1.78 -16.81 -0.81
C LYS A 218 1.84 -17.39 -2.23
N ASP A 219 0.99 -16.93 -3.16
CA ASP A 219 0.95 -17.45 -4.53
C ASP A 219 0.71 -16.33 -5.56
N SER A 220 1.81 -15.74 -6.01
CA SER A 220 1.81 -14.63 -6.98
C SER A 220 1.42 -15.05 -8.40
N ARG A 221 1.29 -16.36 -8.69
CA ARG A 221 0.91 -16.90 -10.00
C ARG A 221 -0.60 -17.10 -10.15
N LYS A 222 -1.34 -16.99 -9.05
CA LYS A 222 -2.80 -17.17 -9.02
C LYS A 222 -3.48 -15.84 -8.80
N CYS A 223 -4.50 -15.57 -9.61
CA CYS A 223 -5.27 -14.34 -9.57
C CYS A 223 -6.72 -14.66 -9.21
N ILE A 224 -7.31 -13.79 -8.40
CA ILE A 224 -8.74 -13.80 -8.10
C ILE A 224 -9.46 -13.04 -9.21
N THR A 225 -10.43 -13.69 -9.84
CA THR A 225 -11.24 -13.09 -10.90
C THR A 225 -12.54 -13.87 -11.13
N ASN A 226 -13.39 -13.35 -12.00
CA ASN A 226 -14.51 -14.07 -12.58
C ASN A 226 -14.03 -14.95 -13.77
N HIS A 227 -14.91 -15.81 -14.29
CA HIS A 227 -14.72 -16.60 -15.51
C HIS A 227 -14.99 -15.76 -16.75
N HIS A 228 -13.95 -15.50 -17.53
CA HIS A 228 -14.00 -15.00 -18.91
C HIS A 228 -14.80 -13.69 -19.10
N HIS A 229 -16.13 -13.75 -19.12
CA HIS A 229 -17.04 -12.63 -19.31
C HIS A 229 -17.83 -12.36 -18.01
N PRO A 230 -17.60 -11.21 -17.35
CA PRO A 230 -18.26 -10.90 -16.08
C PRO A 230 -19.78 -10.97 -16.16
N THR A 231 -20.41 -11.71 -15.24
CA THR A 231 -21.86 -11.84 -15.14
C THR A 231 -22.34 -11.64 -13.70
N SER A 232 -23.46 -10.95 -13.51
CA SER A 232 -24.01 -10.69 -12.18
C SER A 232 -24.32 -11.99 -11.43
N GLY A 233 -23.81 -12.11 -10.20
CA GLY A 233 -23.98 -13.27 -9.32
C GLY A 233 -22.94 -14.36 -9.51
N GLU A 234 -21.94 -14.11 -10.37
CA GLU A 234 -20.84 -15.05 -10.58
C GLU A 234 -19.86 -15.01 -9.41
N GLU A 235 -19.53 -16.19 -8.87
CA GLU A 235 -18.61 -16.31 -7.74
C GLU A 235 -17.16 -16.09 -8.16
N LEU A 236 -16.43 -15.31 -7.35
CA LEU A 236 -15.01 -15.08 -7.55
C LEU A 236 -14.21 -16.34 -7.28
N LYS A 237 -13.23 -16.57 -8.15
CA LYS A 237 -12.42 -17.77 -8.16
C LYS A 237 -10.94 -17.50 -8.38
N LYS A 238 -10.13 -18.44 -7.92
CA LYS A 238 -8.70 -18.52 -8.13
C LYS A 238 -8.40 -19.22 -9.45
N VAL A 239 -7.79 -18.50 -10.38
CA VAL A 239 -7.30 -19.04 -11.66
C VAL A 239 -5.83 -18.71 -11.85
N SER A 240 -5.20 -19.22 -12.91
CA SER A 240 -3.86 -18.74 -13.27
C SER A 240 -3.92 -17.27 -13.71
N CYS A 241 -2.95 -16.45 -13.31
CA CYS A 241 -2.92 -15.05 -13.77
C CYS A 241 -2.79 -14.94 -15.29
N SER A 242 -2.17 -15.93 -15.96
CA SER A 242 -2.13 -15.98 -17.43
C SER A 242 -3.52 -16.16 -18.05
N GLU A 243 -4.36 -17.00 -17.45
CA GLU A 243 -5.74 -17.20 -17.89
C GLU A 243 -6.56 -15.92 -17.67
N ALA A 244 -6.48 -15.32 -16.49
CA ALA A 244 -7.17 -14.07 -16.20
C ALA A 244 -6.79 -12.95 -17.19
N ARG A 245 -5.50 -12.82 -17.53
CA ARG A 245 -5.00 -11.83 -18.52
C ARG A 245 -5.52 -12.10 -19.93
N ARG A 246 -5.62 -13.38 -20.34
CA ARG A 246 -6.18 -13.75 -21.66
C ARG A 246 -7.63 -13.31 -21.82
N HIS A 247 -8.35 -13.19 -20.71
CA HIS A 247 -9.75 -12.77 -20.69
C HIS A 247 -9.95 -11.31 -20.25
N ASP A 248 -8.86 -10.55 -20.08
CA ASP A 248 -8.89 -9.16 -19.61
C ASP A 248 -9.56 -8.97 -18.22
N THR A 249 -9.73 -10.02 -17.43
CA THR A 249 -10.40 -9.97 -16.11
C THR A 249 -9.43 -9.94 -14.93
N ASN A 250 -8.13 -9.79 -15.17
CA ASN A 250 -7.09 -9.89 -14.14
C ASN A 250 -6.95 -8.66 -13.23
N TYR A 251 -7.38 -7.49 -13.70
CA TYR A 251 -7.16 -6.23 -12.99
C TYR A 251 -8.39 -5.81 -12.19
N TRP A 252 -8.12 -5.26 -11.01
CA TRP A 252 -9.07 -4.70 -10.06
C TRP A 252 -8.65 -3.27 -9.69
N THR A 253 -9.59 -2.48 -9.21
CA THR A 253 -9.37 -1.15 -8.64
C THR A 253 -10.16 -1.03 -7.34
N VAL A 254 -9.74 -0.13 -6.46
CA VAL A 254 -10.59 0.34 -5.37
C VAL A 254 -11.14 1.74 -5.66
N TYR A 255 -12.28 2.07 -5.06
CA TYR A 255 -12.90 3.40 -5.10
C TYR A 255 -13.89 3.56 -3.93
N ASP A 256 -14.32 4.80 -3.65
CA ASP A 256 -15.17 5.19 -2.52
C ASP A 256 -16.67 4.91 -2.71
#